data_AF-A0AAV6B5N1-F1
#
_entry.id   AF-A0AAV6B5N1-F1
#
_cell.length_a   1.000
_cell.length_b   1.000
_cell.length_c   1.000
_cell.angle_alpha   90.00
_cell.angle_beta   90.00
_cell.angle_gamma   90.00
#
_symmetry.space_group_name_H-M   'P 1'
#
loop_
_entity.id
_entity.type
_entity.pdbx_description
1 polymer ?
#
loop_
_entity_poly.entity_id
_entity_poly.type
_entity_poly.pdbx_seq_one_letter_code
_entity_poly.pdbx_strand_id
1 'polypeptide(L)'
;MNAWICVALLAPMVWASARAEERRESFDKDPGWDGHNNRSVRSETIRQDFGWSAATTNAGGASGEIGGSIMPAAEPAYYAKKFPTRTFNDVLTASGTLMVEKGPGHTLIGFCNDGTLNEWRTRNSLALRINQRGDTFHCHFEYCTGKWRAGAGIIGRYDTVADRMHPKELQCGRVYHWSLKYDPNGADGRGLLAVTLDGDTASCELAP
;
A
#
# COMPACT_ATOMS: atom_id res chain seq x y z
N MET A 1 4.33 -8.36 79.97
CA MET A 1 4.11 -9.08 78.69
C MET A 1 2.86 -8.48 78.07
N ASN A 2 2.98 -7.50 77.18
CA ASN A 2 1.84 -6.86 76.52
C ASN A 2 1.87 -7.22 75.04
N ALA A 3 0.94 -8.08 74.61
CA ALA A 3 0.76 -8.46 73.23
C ALA A 3 -0.02 -7.35 72.50
N TRP A 4 0.60 -6.74 71.50
CA TRP A 4 -0.08 -5.85 70.56
C TRP A 4 -0.53 -6.69 69.36
N ILE A 5 -1.85 -6.78 69.16
CA ILE A 5 -2.43 -7.37 67.95
C ILE A 5 -2.53 -6.25 66.90
N CYS A 6 -1.65 -6.27 65.91
CA CYS A 6 -1.80 -5.44 64.72
C CYS A 6 -2.83 -6.08 63.79
N VAL A 7 -4.06 -5.56 63.77
CA VAL A 7 -5.04 -5.89 62.73
C VAL A 7 -4.67 -5.10 61.48
N ALA A 8 -4.04 -5.77 60.52
CA ALA A 8 -3.83 -5.21 59.19
C ALA A 8 -5.16 -5.24 58.43
N LEU A 9 -5.77 -4.07 58.24
CA LEU A 9 -6.90 -3.88 57.35
C LEU A 9 -6.43 -4.07 55.89
N LEU A 10 -6.74 -5.23 55.32
CA LEU A 10 -6.64 -5.46 53.87
C LEU A 10 -7.73 -4.64 53.19
N ALA A 11 -7.36 -3.46 52.66
CA ALA A 11 -8.22 -2.70 51.77
C ALA A 11 -8.35 -3.48 50.43
N PRO A 12 -9.57 -3.83 49.98
CA PRO A 12 -9.74 -4.44 48.67
C PRO A 12 -9.41 -3.39 47.60
N MET A 13 -8.34 -3.64 46.85
CA MET A 13 -8.01 -2.91 45.63
C MET A 13 -9.09 -3.23 44.60
N VAL A 14 -10.12 -2.37 44.51
CA VAL A 14 -11.12 -2.46 43.45
C VAL A 14 -10.43 -2.09 42.14
N TRP A 15 -10.13 -3.09 41.32
CA TRP A 15 -9.70 -2.88 39.94
C TRP A 15 -10.89 -2.31 39.17
N ALA A 16 -10.90 -1.00 39.00
CA ALA A 16 -11.82 -0.35 38.08
C ALA A 16 -11.46 -0.77 36.65
N SER A 17 -12.18 -1.75 36.11
CA SER A 17 -12.15 -2.04 34.68
C SER A 17 -12.70 -0.81 33.96
N ALA A 18 -11.83 0.02 33.39
CA ALA A 18 -12.26 1.06 32.47
C ALA A 18 -12.93 0.38 31.27
N ARG A 19 -14.26 0.42 31.21
CA ARG A 19 -14.98 0.00 30.00
C ARG A 19 -14.71 1.06 28.95
N ALA A 20 -14.17 0.66 27.81
CA ALA A 20 -14.15 1.52 26.63
C ALA A 20 -15.61 1.83 26.30
N GLU A 21 -16.00 3.10 26.47
CA GLU A 21 -17.34 3.57 26.16
C GLU A 21 -17.33 4.16 24.75
N GLU A 22 -18.29 3.74 23.93
CA GLU A 22 -18.49 4.30 22.59
C GLU A 22 -18.94 5.76 22.73
N ARG A 23 -18.13 6.70 22.24
CA ARG A 23 -18.51 8.11 22.19
C ARG A 23 -19.38 8.36 20.96
N ARG A 24 -20.59 8.88 21.18
CA ARG A 24 -21.52 9.28 20.12
C ARG A 24 -21.55 10.80 19.99
N GLU A 25 -21.29 11.30 18.79
CA GLU A 25 -21.43 12.72 18.41
C GLU A 25 -22.53 12.83 17.36
N SER A 26 -23.50 13.73 17.58
CA SER A 26 -24.66 13.91 16.70
C SER A 26 -24.40 14.84 15.53
N PHE A 27 -23.38 15.70 15.62
CA PHE A 27 -23.06 16.73 14.61
C PHE A 27 -24.22 17.69 14.29
N ASP A 28 -25.22 17.77 15.19
CA ASP A 28 -26.32 18.74 15.15
C ASP A 28 -25.89 20.14 15.64
N LYS A 29 -24.69 20.22 16.20
CA LYS A 29 -23.96 21.43 16.56
C LYS A 29 -22.49 21.29 16.16
N ASP A 30 -21.79 22.42 16.15
CA ASP A 30 -20.33 22.45 15.97
C ASP A 30 -19.66 21.59 17.07
N PRO A 31 -18.91 20.53 16.71
CA PRO A 31 -18.26 19.66 17.68
C PRO A 31 -17.03 20.32 18.34
N GLY A 32 -16.65 21.53 17.93
CA GLY A 32 -15.53 22.27 18.51
C GLY A 32 -14.17 21.61 18.25
N TRP A 33 -14.06 20.83 17.17
CA TRP A 33 -12.82 20.18 16.79
C TRP A 33 -11.83 21.17 16.19
N ASP A 34 -10.59 21.10 16.62
CA ASP A 34 -9.51 21.89 16.02
C ASP A 34 -9.18 21.37 14.62
N GLY A 35 -9.14 22.29 13.65
CA GLY A 35 -8.59 22.01 12.33
C GLY A 35 -7.09 22.28 12.30
N HIS A 36 -6.28 21.25 12.04
CA HIS A 36 -4.84 21.40 11.82
C HIS A 36 -4.44 20.75 10.49
N ASN A 37 -3.84 21.52 9.57
CA ASN A 37 -3.43 21.08 8.23
C ASN A 37 -4.54 20.42 7.37
N ASN A 38 -5.81 20.70 7.68
CA ASN A 38 -6.97 20.17 6.95
C ASN A 38 -7.33 21.00 5.70
N ARG A 39 -6.68 22.15 5.50
CA ARG A 39 -6.77 22.97 4.28
C ARG A 39 -5.37 23.40 3.89
N SER A 40 -4.98 23.18 2.64
CA SER A 40 -3.73 23.76 2.13
C SER A 40 -3.85 25.28 2.06
N VAL A 41 -2.85 25.99 2.59
CA VAL A 41 -2.75 27.46 2.49
C VAL A 41 -2.53 27.90 1.04
N ARG A 42 -1.94 27.03 0.21
CA ARG A 42 -1.67 27.26 -1.20
C ARG A 42 -2.23 26.11 -2.02
N SER A 43 -3.08 26.42 -2.99
CA SER A 43 -3.47 25.44 -4.01
C SER A 43 -2.25 25.12 -4.88
N GLU A 44 -1.92 23.85 -5.01
CA GLU A 44 -0.90 23.38 -5.96
C GLU A 44 -1.60 22.79 -7.18
N THR A 45 -1.12 23.15 -8.36
CA THR A 45 -1.57 22.52 -9.60
C THR A 45 -0.99 21.11 -9.66
N ILE A 46 -1.86 20.10 -9.61
CA ILE A 46 -1.47 18.71 -9.86
C ILE A 46 -1.05 18.59 -11.32
N ARG A 47 0.19 18.15 -11.56
CA ARG A 47 0.72 17.88 -12.89
C ARG A 47 0.98 16.39 -13.03
N GLN A 48 0.28 15.78 -13.99
CA GLN A 48 0.59 14.46 -14.49
C GLN A 48 1.42 14.62 -15.76
N ASP A 49 2.66 14.16 -15.75
CA ASP A 49 3.57 14.28 -16.88
C ASP A 49 4.34 12.98 -17.05
N PHE A 50 3.67 12.00 -17.63
CA PHE A 50 4.20 10.67 -17.83
C PHE A 50 3.70 10.08 -19.14
N GLY A 51 4.44 9.12 -19.66
CA GLY A 51 4.09 8.43 -20.90
C GLY A 51 5.29 7.71 -21.49
N TRP A 52 5.24 7.51 -22.80
CA TRP A 52 6.34 6.91 -23.55
C TRP A 52 7.42 7.93 -23.92
N SER A 53 8.67 7.61 -23.61
CA SER A 53 9.86 8.35 -24.01
C SER A 53 10.74 7.49 -24.88
N ALA A 54 10.77 7.75 -26.21
CA ALA A 54 11.46 6.89 -27.18
C ALA A 54 12.99 6.88 -27.06
N ALA A 55 13.58 7.95 -26.49
CA ALA A 55 15.02 8.20 -26.50
C ALA A 55 15.71 7.92 -25.15
N THR A 56 14.98 7.54 -24.11
CA THR A 56 15.54 7.34 -22.77
C THR A 56 15.90 5.88 -22.49
N THR A 57 16.81 5.68 -21.55
CA THR A 57 17.31 4.37 -21.07
C THR A 57 17.53 4.36 -19.54
N ASN A 58 16.80 5.21 -18.82
CA ASN A 58 16.92 5.43 -17.37
C ASN A 58 16.69 4.16 -16.52
N ALA A 59 15.81 3.26 -16.96
CA ALA A 59 15.52 1.97 -16.34
C ALA A 59 16.39 0.83 -16.91
N GLY A 60 17.44 1.13 -17.68
CA GLY A 60 18.45 0.15 -18.11
C GLY A 60 18.02 -0.83 -19.21
N GLY A 61 16.91 -0.56 -19.90
CA GLY A 61 16.43 -1.33 -21.05
C GLY A 61 17.00 -0.82 -22.39
N ALA A 62 16.46 -1.35 -23.50
CA ALA A 62 16.64 -0.72 -24.81
C ALA A 62 16.02 0.69 -24.82
N SER A 63 16.43 1.53 -25.78
CA SER A 63 15.88 2.88 -25.94
C SER A 63 14.36 2.82 -26.06
N GLY A 64 13.67 3.57 -25.20
CA GLY A 64 12.21 3.56 -25.12
C GLY A 64 11.68 3.10 -23.77
N GLU A 65 11.07 4.01 -23.01
CA GLU A 65 10.61 3.73 -21.65
C GLU A 65 9.27 4.36 -21.32
N ILE A 66 8.53 3.74 -20.40
CA ILE A 66 7.34 4.34 -19.79
C ILE A 66 7.78 4.97 -18.47
N GLY A 67 7.52 6.25 -18.28
CA GLY A 67 7.89 6.96 -17.06
C GLY A 67 7.55 8.43 -17.10
N GLY A 68 7.95 9.14 -16.05
CA GLY A 68 7.70 10.56 -15.87
C GLY A 68 7.30 10.90 -14.44
N SER A 69 6.72 12.07 -14.25
CA SER A 69 6.22 12.54 -12.96
C SER A 69 4.76 12.14 -12.78
N ILE A 70 4.49 11.40 -11.71
CA ILE A 70 3.15 10.99 -11.29
C ILE A 70 2.89 11.58 -9.91
N MET A 71 1.88 12.44 -9.82
CA MET A 71 1.43 13.02 -8.56
C MET A 71 0.18 12.28 -8.06
N PRO A 72 0.03 12.04 -6.75
CA PRO A 72 -1.23 11.53 -6.20
C PRO A 72 -2.39 12.47 -6.55
N ALA A 73 -3.47 11.92 -7.09
CA ALA A 73 -4.68 12.64 -7.47
C ALA A 73 -5.93 11.79 -7.17
N ALA A 74 -7.08 12.44 -7.02
CA ALA A 74 -8.36 11.73 -6.89
C ALA A 74 -8.81 11.16 -8.24
N GLU A 75 -8.58 11.93 -9.31
CA GLU A 75 -8.84 11.51 -10.67
C GLU A 75 -7.74 10.59 -11.18
N PRO A 76 -8.10 9.48 -11.83
CA PRO A 76 -7.11 8.59 -12.39
C PRO A 76 -6.45 9.15 -13.64
N ALA A 77 -5.15 8.90 -13.75
CA ALA A 77 -4.39 9.06 -14.98
C ALA A 77 -3.52 7.80 -15.17
N TYR A 78 -3.45 7.28 -16.40
CA TYR A 78 -2.70 6.05 -16.68
C TYR A 78 -2.14 6.04 -18.11
N TYR A 79 -1.02 5.35 -18.29
CA TYR A 79 -0.46 5.01 -19.60
C TYR A 79 -0.36 3.48 -19.67
N ALA A 80 -1.25 2.85 -20.44
CA ALA A 80 -1.41 1.40 -20.42
C ALA A 80 -1.70 0.84 -21.82
N LYS A 81 -1.29 -0.41 -22.03
CA LYS A 81 -1.65 -1.18 -23.22
C LYS A 81 -2.89 -2.03 -22.94
N LYS A 82 -3.93 -1.87 -23.75
CA LYS A 82 -5.09 -2.78 -23.73
C LYS A 82 -4.67 -4.19 -24.16
N PHE A 83 -5.19 -5.19 -23.46
CA PHE A 83 -5.00 -6.61 -23.76
C PHE A 83 -6.35 -7.33 -23.63
N PRO A 84 -6.50 -8.57 -24.14
CA PRO A 84 -7.75 -9.31 -24.03
C PRO A 84 -8.24 -9.38 -22.58
N THR A 85 -9.54 -9.28 -22.38
CA THR A 85 -10.15 -9.35 -21.04
C THR A 85 -9.69 -10.60 -20.30
N ARG A 86 -9.30 -10.41 -19.04
CA ARG A 86 -8.91 -11.47 -18.10
C ARG A 86 -9.67 -11.32 -16.79
N THR A 87 -9.67 -12.39 -16.03
CA THR A 87 -10.34 -12.52 -14.74
C THR A 87 -9.36 -13.01 -13.68
N PHE A 88 -9.80 -13.05 -12.42
CA PHE A 88 -9.06 -13.68 -11.33
C PHE A 88 -9.02 -15.22 -11.43
N ASN A 89 -9.55 -15.83 -12.50
CA ASN A 89 -9.36 -17.24 -12.82
C ASN A 89 -8.20 -17.46 -13.81
N ASP A 90 -7.59 -16.38 -14.32
CA ASP A 90 -6.47 -16.43 -15.25
C ASP A 90 -5.15 -16.18 -14.52
N VAL A 91 -4.06 -16.80 -14.99
CA VAL A 91 -2.71 -16.40 -14.60
C VAL A 91 -2.40 -15.04 -15.21
N LEU A 92 -1.92 -14.10 -14.39
CA LEU A 92 -1.51 -12.75 -14.82
C LEU A 92 -0.06 -12.50 -14.41
N THR A 93 0.78 -12.12 -15.36
CA THR A 93 2.21 -11.88 -15.13
C THR A 93 2.66 -10.58 -15.79
N ALA A 94 3.37 -9.74 -15.04
CA ALA A 94 4.08 -8.58 -15.56
C ALA A 94 5.50 -8.55 -14.97
N SER A 95 6.47 -8.13 -15.75
CA SER A 95 7.85 -8.00 -15.30
C SER A 95 8.59 -6.98 -16.15
N GLY A 96 9.68 -6.43 -15.64
CA GLY A 96 10.52 -5.51 -16.38
C GLY A 96 11.66 -4.99 -15.53
N THR A 97 12.21 -3.87 -15.95
CA THR A 97 13.11 -3.07 -15.13
C THR A 97 12.38 -1.83 -14.62
N LEU A 98 12.87 -1.29 -13.51
CA LEU A 98 12.32 -0.11 -12.85
C LEU A 98 13.48 0.72 -12.31
N MET A 99 13.49 2.02 -12.58
CA MET A 99 14.30 2.99 -11.86
C MET A 99 13.36 3.98 -11.20
N VAL A 100 13.57 4.20 -9.91
CA VAL A 100 12.79 5.15 -9.11
C VAL A 100 13.69 6.32 -8.77
N GLU A 101 13.32 7.51 -9.21
CA GLU A 101 14.07 8.74 -8.91
C GLU A 101 13.94 9.15 -7.43
N LYS A 102 14.87 9.99 -6.98
CA LYS A 102 14.77 10.59 -5.65
C LYS A 102 13.62 11.60 -5.59
N GLY A 103 12.98 11.71 -4.44
CA GLY A 103 11.92 12.67 -4.18
C GLY A 103 10.63 12.05 -3.65
N PRO A 104 9.51 12.80 -3.68
CA PRO A 104 8.19 12.27 -3.39
C PRO A 104 7.56 11.64 -4.63
N GLY A 105 6.66 10.69 -4.42
CA GLY A 105 5.90 10.09 -5.52
C GLY A 105 5.18 8.82 -5.09
N HIS A 106 4.11 8.52 -5.82
CA HIS A 106 3.28 7.36 -5.56
C HIS A 106 2.74 6.82 -6.89
N THR A 107 3.17 5.62 -7.27
CA THR A 107 2.85 5.03 -8.58
C THR A 107 2.38 3.60 -8.43
N LEU A 108 1.35 3.25 -9.19
CA LEU A 108 0.87 1.87 -9.33
C LEU A 108 1.36 1.26 -10.65
N ILE A 109 1.88 0.05 -10.60
CA ILE A 109 2.36 -0.70 -11.77
C ILE A 109 1.70 -2.08 -11.75
N GLY A 110 0.90 -2.39 -12.77
CA GLY A 110 0.26 -3.71 -12.87
C GLY A 110 -0.98 -3.73 -13.74
N PHE A 111 -1.94 -4.57 -13.35
CA PHE A 111 -3.18 -4.81 -14.07
C PHE A 111 -4.34 -4.05 -13.44
N CYS A 112 -5.17 -3.46 -14.30
CA CYS A 112 -6.39 -2.80 -13.87
C CYS A 112 -7.49 -2.95 -14.93
N ASN A 113 -8.73 -2.71 -14.50
CA ASN A 113 -9.88 -2.52 -15.38
C ASN A 113 -10.18 -1.02 -15.47
N ASP A 114 -10.03 -0.43 -16.66
CA ASP A 114 -10.23 1.01 -16.91
C ASP A 114 -11.67 1.47 -16.62
N GLY A 115 -12.66 0.59 -16.75
CA GLY A 115 -14.06 0.86 -16.42
C GLY A 115 -14.39 0.84 -14.92
N THR A 116 -13.48 0.34 -14.07
CA THR A 116 -13.64 0.38 -12.60
C THR A 116 -12.52 1.12 -11.89
N LEU A 117 -11.63 1.76 -12.65
CA LEU A 117 -10.49 2.50 -12.13
C LEU A 117 -10.97 3.85 -11.58
N ASN A 118 -11.03 3.93 -10.26
CA ASN A 118 -11.50 5.07 -9.51
C ASN A 118 -10.89 5.04 -8.10
N GLU A 119 -10.59 6.21 -7.54
CA GLU A 119 -10.24 6.42 -6.14
C GLU A 119 -9.06 5.55 -5.62
N TRP A 120 -8.97 5.43 -4.29
CA TRP A 120 -7.81 4.91 -3.57
C TRP A 120 -7.66 3.37 -3.59
N ARG A 121 -8.75 2.64 -3.87
CA ARG A 121 -8.78 1.17 -4.01
C ARG A 121 -9.59 0.78 -5.25
N THR A 122 -8.89 0.63 -6.36
CA THR A 122 -9.50 0.28 -7.64
C THR A 122 -9.95 -1.17 -7.66
N ARG A 123 -11.24 -1.44 -7.89
CA ARG A 123 -11.72 -2.80 -8.14
C ARG A 123 -11.08 -3.40 -9.39
N ASN A 124 -10.98 -4.73 -9.41
CA ASN A 124 -10.38 -5.50 -10.48
C ASN A 124 -8.94 -5.07 -10.79
N SER A 125 -8.12 -4.97 -9.74
CA SER A 125 -6.72 -4.57 -9.85
C SER A 125 -5.77 -5.53 -9.16
N LEU A 126 -4.55 -5.57 -9.67
CA LEU A 126 -3.36 -6.22 -9.13
C LEU A 126 -2.18 -5.28 -9.41
N ALA A 127 -1.53 -4.73 -8.39
CA ALA A 127 -0.51 -3.72 -8.61
C ALA A 127 0.65 -3.80 -7.61
N LEU A 128 1.85 -3.50 -8.08
CA LEU A 128 2.91 -2.92 -7.25
C LEU A 128 2.56 -1.47 -6.94
N ARG A 129 2.85 -1.03 -5.73
CA ARG A 129 2.72 0.35 -5.28
C ARG A 129 4.09 0.84 -4.85
N ILE A 130 4.67 1.71 -5.67
CA ILE A 130 5.95 2.38 -5.43
C ILE A 130 5.67 3.63 -4.61
N ASN A 131 6.15 3.65 -3.38
CA ASN A 131 5.95 4.73 -2.44
C ASN A 131 7.29 5.41 -2.14
N GLN A 132 7.60 6.50 -2.83
CA GLN A 132 8.87 7.21 -2.71
C GLN A 132 8.93 8.07 -1.44
N ARG A 133 10.09 8.08 -0.80
CA ARG A 133 10.34 8.67 0.52
C ARG A 133 11.66 9.44 0.54
N GLY A 134 11.87 10.32 -0.45
CA GLY A 134 13.12 11.09 -0.57
C GLY A 134 14.20 10.26 -1.25
N ASP A 135 15.18 9.77 -0.49
CA ASP A 135 16.30 8.98 -1.05
C ASP A 135 15.99 7.48 -1.19
N THR A 136 14.91 7.02 -0.57
CA THR A 136 14.47 5.62 -0.61
C THR A 136 13.02 5.52 -1.04
N PHE A 137 12.57 4.30 -1.29
CA PHE A 137 11.16 3.98 -1.52
C PHE A 137 10.80 2.66 -0.86
N HIS A 138 9.50 2.47 -0.64
CA HIS A 138 8.91 1.19 -0.27
C HIS A 138 8.21 0.58 -1.48
N CYS A 139 8.34 -0.75 -1.64
CA CYS A 139 7.60 -1.50 -2.65
C CYS A 139 6.47 -2.27 -1.97
N HIS A 140 5.28 -1.69 -2.02
CA HIS A 140 4.05 -2.36 -1.62
C HIS A 140 3.48 -3.14 -2.80
N PHE A 141 2.52 -4.02 -2.54
CA PHE A 141 1.71 -4.64 -3.56
C PHE A 141 0.31 -4.90 -3.04
N GLU A 142 -0.67 -4.87 -3.92
CA GLU A 142 -2.07 -4.95 -3.54
C GLU A 142 -2.93 -5.58 -4.63
N TYR A 143 -4.07 -6.10 -4.20
CA TYR A 143 -5.15 -6.49 -5.07
C TYR A 143 -6.48 -5.96 -4.55
N CYS A 144 -7.43 -5.80 -5.47
CA CYS A 144 -8.83 -5.64 -5.12
C CYS A 144 -9.70 -6.33 -6.17
N THR A 145 -10.55 -7.25 -5.72
CA THR A 145 -11.46 -8.00 -6.60
C THR A 145 -12.70 -7.18 -6.95
N GLY A 146 -13.49 -7.64 -7.92
CA GLY A 146 -14.78 -7.03 -8.26
C GLY A 146 -15.80 -7.01 -7.11
N LYS A 147 -15.60 -7.83 -6.07
CA LYS A 147 -16.41 -7.91 -4.85
C LYS A 147 -15.81 -7.15 -3.66
N TRP A 148 -14.84 -6.26 -3.90
CA TRP A 148 -14.17 -5.46 -2.86
C TRP A 148 -13.36 -6.25 -1.82
N ARG A 149 -13.11 -7.54 -2.06
CA ARG A 149 -12.07 -8.25 -1.30
C ARG A 149 -10.73 -7.69 -1.72
N ALA A 150 -9.99 -7.18 -0.75
CA ALA A 150 -8.71 -6.54 -0.96
C ALA A 150 -7.70 -7.04 0.04
N GLY A 151 -6.45 -7.08 -0.40
CA GLY A 151 -5.31 -7.43 0.43
C GLY A 151 -4.09 -6.70 -0.09
N ALA A 152 -3.11 -6.55 0.79
CA ALA A 152 -1.86 -5.91 0.46
C ALA A 152 -0.73 -6.57 1.22
N GLY A 153 0.47 -6.43 0.67
CA GLY A 153 1.71 -6.73 1.35
C GLY A 153 2.76 -5.70 0.99
N ILE A 154 3.97 -5.95 1.45
CA ILE A 154 5.11 -5.08 1.20
C ILE A 154 6.39 -5.91 1.20
N ILE A 155 7.36 -5.52 0.38
CA ILE A 155 8.72 -6.02 0.49
C ILE A 155 9.32 -5.52 1.81
N GLY A 156 9.60 -6.46 2.70
CA GLY A 156 10.02 -6.16 4.06
C GLY A 156 10.16 -7.42 4.91
N ARG A 157 10.36 -7.21 6.21
CA ARG A 157 10.45 -8.29 7.21
C ARG A 157 9.26 -8.19 8.14
N TYR A 158 8.55 -9.31 8.31
CA TYR A 158 7.57 -9.42 9.38
C TYR A 158 8.27 -9.80 10.69
N ASP A 159 8.01 -9.01 11.74
CA ASP A 159 8.46 -9.28 13.09
C ASP A 159 7.34 -9.97 13.86
N THR A 160 7.54 -11.25 14.16
CA THR A 160 6.55 -12.11 14.84
C THR A 160 6.41 -11.77 16.33
N VAL A 161 7.42 -11.14 16.94
CA VAL A 161 7.39 -10.78 18.36
C VAL A 161 6.62 -9.48 18.54
N ALA A 162 6.86 -8.52 17.66
CA ALA A 162 6.17 -7.23 17.68
C ALA A 162 4.81 -7.24 16.95
N ASP A 163 4.47 -8.35 16.29
CA ASP A 163 3.32 -8.49 15.37
C ASP A 163 3.26 -7.31 14.38
N ARG A 164 4.38 -7.07 13.68
CA ARG A 164 4.55 -5.88 12.86
C ARG A 164 5.32 -6.14 11.58
N MET A 165 4.81 -5.60 10.48
CA MET A 165 5.55 -5.55 9.23
C MET A 165 6.52 -4.37 9.21
N HIS A 166 7.79 -4.64 8.95
CA HIS A 166 8.84 -3.65 8.76
C HIS A 166 9.16 -3.52 7.27
N PRO A 167 8.75 -2.41 6.61
CA PRO A 167 9.14 -2.11 5.24
C PRO A 167 10.65 -2.16 5.03
N LYS A 168 11.11 -2.71 3.91
CA LYS A 168 12.50 -2.52 3.48
C LYS A 168 12.62 -1.15 2.80
N GLU A 169 13.62 -0.37 3.21
CA GLU A 169 13.99 0.86 2.51
C GLU A 169 14.85 0.52 1.28
N LEU A 170 14.26 0.66 0.10
CA LEU A 170 14.91 0.41 -1.18
C LEU A 170 15.52 1.72 -1.70
N GLN A 171 16.75 1.69 -2.19
CA GLN A 171 17.45 2.91 -2.62
C GLN A 171 16.91 3.43 -3.96
N CYS A 172 16.62 4.73 -4.05
CA CYS A 172 16.33 5.40 -5.32
C CYS A 172 17.60 5.57 -6.17
N GLY A 173 17.44 5.92 -7.44
CA GLY A 173 18.54 6.24 -8.36
C GLY A 173 19.32 5.03 -8.88
N ARG A 174 18.75 3.82 -8.77
CA ARG A 174 19.29 2.61 -9.38
C ARG A 174 18.20 1.79 -10.07
N VAL A 175 18.62 0.95 -10.99
CA VAL A 175 17.75 0.00 -11.70
C VAL A 175 17.53 -1.25 -10.85
N TYR A 176 16.27 -1.69 -10.83
CA TYR A 176 15.80 -2.95 -10.26
C TYR A 176 15.13 -3.80 -11.33
N HIS A 177 15.27 -5.11 -11.24
CA HIS A 177 14.42 -6.07 -11.95
C HIS A 177 13.17 -6.35 -11.11
N TRP A 178 11.98 -6.25 -11.70
CA TRP A 178 10.75 -6.51 -10.97
C TRP A 178 9.89 -7.55 -11.66
N SER A 179 9.09 -8.26 -10.86
CA SER A 179 8.01 -9.09 -11.37
C SER A 179 6.79 -9.03 -10.46
N LEU A 180 5.63 -9.24 -11.06
CA LEU A 180 4.34 -9.43 -10.41
C LEU A 180 3.68 -10.62 -11.09
N LYS A 181 3.32 -11.63 -10.31
CA LYS A 181 2.60 -12.82 -10.77
C LYS A 181 1.39 -13.04 -9.89
N TYR A 182 0.22 -13.16 -10.50
CA TYR A 182 -0.96 -13.72 -9.89
C TYR A 182 -1.20 -15.13 -10.42
N ASP A 183 -1.34 -16.09 -9.51
CA ASP A 183 -1.66 -17.49 -9.81
C ASP A 183 -3.00 -17.85 -9.14
N PRO A 184 -4.09 -18.10 -9.90
CA PRO A 184 -5.39 -18.43 -9.33
C PRO A 184 -5.39 -19.77 -8.58
N ASN A 185 -4.45 -20.68 -8.90
CA ASN A 185 -4.34 -21.97 -8.24
C ASN A 185 -3.34 -21.97 -7.07
N GLY A 186 -2.63 -20.86 -6.85
CA GLY A 186 -1.73 -20.70 -5.71
C GLY A 186 -2.48 -20.69 -4.37
N ALA A 187 -1.76 -20.94 -3.27
CA ALA A 187 -2.32 -21.00 -1.93
C ALA A 187 -3.53 -21.94 -1.82
N ASP A 188 -3.35 -23.20 -2.25
CA ASP A 188 -4.39 -24.24 -2.28
C ASP A 188 -5.66 -23.84 -3.05
N GLY A 189 -5.50 -23.12 -4.17
CA GLY A 189 -6.63 -22.65 -4.98
C GLY A 189 -7.31 -21.39 -4.46
N ARG A 190 -6.76 -20.72 -3.44
CA ARG A 190 -7.27 -19.42 -2.95
C ARG A 190 -6.84 -18.26 -3.84
N GLY A 191 -5.79 -18.42 -4.62
CA GLY A 191 -5.17 -17.38 -5.42
C GLY A 191 -3.99 -16.74 -4.68
N LEU A 192 -2.84 -16.62 -5.35
CA LEU A 192 -1.61 -16.09 -4.80
C LEU A 192 -1.07 -14.97 -5.67
N LEU A 193 -0.93 -13.77 -5.09
CA LEU A 193 -0.18 -12.67 -5.67
C LEU A 193 1.24 -12.70 -5.11
N ALA A 194 2.23 -12.88 -5.98
CA ALA A 194 3.64 -12.87 -5.65
C ALA A 194 4.37 -11.77 -6.42
N VAL A 195 5.31 -11.11 -5.75
CA VAL A 195 6.09 -10.02 -6.32
C VAL A 195 7.57 -10.20 -6.04
N THR A 196 8.40 -9.73 -6.95
CA THR A 196 9.84 -9.68 -6.78
C THR A 196 10.37 -8.30 -7.14
N LEU A 197 11.42 -7.89 -6.42
CA LEU A 197 12.25 -6.73 -6.77
C LEU A 197 13.71 -7.11 -6.50
N ASP A 198 14.49 -7.26 -7.57
CA ASP A 198 15.74 -8.01 -7.60
C ASP A 198 15.56 -9.39 -6.91
N GLY A 199 16.30 -9.66 -5.84
CA GLY A 199 16.20 -10.88 -5.05
C GLY A 199 15.19 -10.80 -3.90
N ASP A 200 14.62 -9.63 -3.61
CA ASP A 200 13.60 -9.50 -2.58
C ASP A 200 12.26 -10.02 -3.10
N THR A 201 11.54 -10.76 -2.26
CA THR A 201 10.26 -11.36 -2.62
C THR A 201 9.24 -11.15 -1.52
N ALA A 202 7.97 -11.05 -1.92
CA ALA A 202 6.84 -11.04 -1.01
C ALA A 202 5.60 -11.58 -1.72
N SER A 203 4.62 -12.05 -0.95
CA SER A 203 3.36 -12.55 -1.50
C SER A 203 2.21 -12.32 -0.54
N CYS A 204 0.99 -12.33 -1.08
CA CYS A 204 -0.23 -12.35 -0.29
C CYS A 204 -1.27 -13.26 -0.96
N GLU A 205 -2.03 -13.95 -0.13
CA GLU A 205 -3.17 -14.75 -0.56
C GLU A 205 -4.38 -13.85 -0.79
N LEU A 206 -5.23 -14.26 -1.73
CA LEU A 206 -6.53 -13.63 -1.86
C LEU A 206 -7.43 -14.03 -0.69
N ALA A 207 -8.22 -13.07 -0.22
CA ALA A 207 -9.14 -13.27 0.88
C ALA A 207 -10.25 -14.25 0.43
N PRO A 208 -10.64 -15.21 1.30
CA PRO A 208 -11.67 -16.22 1.02
C PRO A 208 -13.00 -15.64 0.59
#